data_AF-A0A838DCY3-F1
#
_entry.id   AF-A0A838DCY3-F1
#
_cell.length_a   1.000
_cell.length_b   1.000
_cell.length_c   1.000
_cell.angle_alpha   90.00
_cell.angle_beta   90.00
_cell.angle_gamma   90.00
#
_symmetry.space_group_name_H-M   'P 1'
#
loop_
_entity.id
_entity.type
_entity.pdbx_description
1 polymer ?
#
loop_
_entity_poly.entity_id
_entity_poly.type
_entity_poly.pdbx_seq_one_letter_code
_entity_poly.pdbx_strand_id
1 'polypeptide(L)'
;MRQVCDATATSTRKGAASLSALLLALLATAAAEEAPYGLDERPPVGPYLNNAMPPTSDGSAFPPVLSATGAFRDVRTLTPSNGLIPFALNSPLWTDGAIKSRWMAVPNDRPPYDAAELRDPLLELFDGNGDLIARNDNWKEAQRAEIEATTIPPPQDLEAAIVRCLRRLLTPRW
;
A
#
# COMPACT_ATOMS: atom_id res chain seq x y z
N MET A 1 14.66 -32.19 -7.46
CA MET A 1 15.24 -31.28 -6.43
C MET A 1 14.42 -30.01 -6.41
N ARG A 2 13.36 -29.96 -5.58
CA ARG A 2 12.63 -28.72 -5.30
C ARG A 2 13.08 -28.27 -3.92
N GLN A 3 13.92 -27.25 -3.89
CA GLN A 3 14.38 -26.64 -2.65
C GLN A 3 13.27 -25.70 -2.22
N VAL A 4 12.30 -26.24 -1.48
CA VAL A 4 11.39 -25.43 -0.68
C VAL A 4 12.28 -24.69 0.32
N CYS A 5 12.17 -23.37 0.38
CA CYS A 5 12.85 -22.59 1.40
C CYS A 5 12.15 -22.95 2.74
N ASP A 6 12.66 -23.98 3.40
CA ASP A 6 12.05 -24.68 4.53
C ASP A 6 11.82 -23.75 5.73
N ALA A 7 10.55 -23.55 6.10
CA ALA A 7 10.14 -23.05 7.41
C ALA A 7 9.41 -24.17 8.16
N THR A 8 10.17 -25.05 8.81
CA THR A 8 9.61 -25.98 9.81
C THR A 8 9.46 -25.26 11.15
N ALA A 9 8.22 -24.88 11.50
CA ALA A 9 7.87 -24.49 12.86
C ALA A 9 6.98 -25.57 13.50
N THR A 10 7.56 -26.41 14.36
CA THR A 10 6.82 -27.33 15.23
C THR A 10 6.54 -26.60 16.56
N SER A 11 5.29 -26.33 16.89
CA SER A 11 4.89 -25.87 18.22
C SER A 11 3.75 -26.71 18.77
N THR A 12 4.09 -27.62 19.67
CA THR A 12 3.17 -28.48 20.41
C THR A 12 2.65 -27.70 21.62
N ARG A 13 1.37 -27.31 21.61
CA ARG A 13 0.70 -26.71 22.79
C ARG A 13 0.35 -27.80 23.81
N LYS A 14 0.80 -27.65 25.07
CA LYS A 14 0.16 -28.29 26.23
C LYS A 14 0.29 -27.45 27.51
N GLY A 15 -0.85 -27.29 28.17
CA GLY A 15 -0.99 -26.90 29.59
C GLY A 15 -0.99 -25.39 29.82
N ALA A 16 -1.77 -24.80 30.71
CA ALA A 16 -2.77 -25.33 31.64
C ALA A 16 -3.66 -24.14 32.04
N ALA A 17 -4.96 -24.39 32.25
CA ALA A 17 -5.85 -23.41 32.84
C ALA A 17 -5.42 -23.13 34.29
N SER A 18 -5.22 -21.86 34.63
CA SER A 18 -5.07 -21.41 36.01
C SER A 18 -6.12 -20.33 36.29
N LEU A 19 -7.03 -20.67 37.20
CA LEU A 19 -8.04 -19.81 37.79
C LEU A 19 -7.35 -18.83 38.75
N SER A 20 -7.14 -17.57 38.35
CA SER A 20 -7.00 -16.42 39.26
C SER A 20 -6.64 -15.16 38.47
N ALA A 21 -7.58 -14.22 38.36
CA ALA A 21 -7.34 -12.78 38.40
C ALA A 21 -8.66 -12.04 38.15
N LEU A 22 -9.60 -12.14 39.10
CA LEU A 22 -10.58 -11.09 39.27
C LEU A 22 -9.83 -9.95 39.99
N LEU A 23 -9.83 -8.75 39.40
CA LEU A 23 -9.28 -7.49 39.91
C LEU A 23 -7.81 -7.13 39.54
N LEU A 24 -7.54 -6.80 38.28
CA LEU A 24 -6.55 -5.78 37.92
C LEU A 24 -6.78 -5.23 36.51
N ALA A 25 -6.41 -3.96 36.30
CA ALA A 25 -6.37 -3.19 35.05
C ALA A 25 -7.64 -2.37 34.70
N LEU A 26 -7.91 -1.34 35.51
CA LEU A 26 -8.40 -0.05 34.98
C LEU A 26 -7.20 0.73 34.42
N LEU A 27 -6.61 0.21 33.35
CA LEU A 27 -5.73 0.92 32.45
C LEU A 27 -6.21 0.47 31.07
N ALA A 28 -7.12 1.25 30.49
CA ALA A 28 -7.30 1.19 29.05
C ALA A 28 -5.97 1.67 28.47
N THR A 29 -5.07 0.73 28.24
CA THR A 29 -3.99 0.91 27.29
C THR A 29 -4.70 1.35 26.02
N ALA A 30 -4.53 2.61 25.64
CA ALA A 30 -4.66 2.99 24.25
C ALA A 30 -3.61 2.15 23.54
N ALA A 31 -4.00 0.94 23.14
CA ALA A 31 -3.29 0.24 22.10
C ALA A 31 -3.33 1.24 20.95
N ALA A 32 -2.18 1.82 20.64
CA ALA A 32 -1.97 2.40 19.34
C ALA A 32 -2.26 1.25 18.39
N GLU A 33 -3.50 1.19 17.90
CA GLU A 33 -3.86 0.36 16.78
C GLU A 33 -2.88 0.79 15.69
N GLU A 34 -1.99 -0.12 15.30
CA GLU A 34 -1.10 0.12 14.18
C GLU A 34 -2.01 0.57 13.04
N ALA A 35 -1.82 1.81 12.58
CA ALA A 35 -2.71 2.37 11.58
C ALA A 35 -2.75 1.35 10.43
N PRO A 36 -3.94 0.85 10.04
CA PRO A 36 -4.04 -0.16 9.00
C PRO A 36 -3.19 0.28 7.82
N TYR A 37 -2.30 -0.61 7.36
CA TYR A 37 -1.37 -0.26 6.30
C TYR A 37 -2.15 -0.14 4.99
N GLY A 38 -1.96 0.98 4.29
CA GLY A 38 -2.62 1.21 3.02
C GLY A 38 -4.06 1.71 3.14
N LEU A 39 -4.75 1.72 2.01
CA LEU A 39 -6.14 2.16 1.89
C LEU A 39 -6.99 0.98 1.42
N ASP A 40 -8.09 0.72 2.12
CA ASP A 40 -9.03 -0.34 1.71
C ASP A 40 -9.78 0.01 0.42
N GLU A 41 -9.99 1.31 0.18
CA GLU A 41 -10.64 1.84 -1.01
C GLU A 41 -9.99 3.17 -1.40
N ARG A 42 -10.00 3.48 -2.71
CA ARG A 42 -9.51 4.75 -3.23
C ARG A 42 -10.66 5.54 -3.84
N PRO A 43 -11.25 6.51 -3.12
CA PRO A 43 -12.33 7.32 -3.66
C PRO A 43 -11.88 8.07 -4.93
N PRO A 44 -12.80 8.36 -5.87
CA PRO A 44 -12.46 9.11 -7.07
C PRO A 44 -11.79 10.44 -6.77
N VAL A 45 -10.69 10.70 -7.47
CA VAL A 45 -10.02 12.00 -7.47
C VAL A 45 -10.74 12.94 -8.43
N GLY A 46 -10.84 14.23 -8.07
CA GLY A 46 -11.47 15.25 -8.92
C GLY A 46 -10.83 15.31 -10.33
N PRO A 47 -11.61 15.64 -11.37
CA PRO A 47 -11.23 15.42 -12.77
C PRO A 47 -9.93 16.11 -13.16
N TYR A 48 -9.65 17.31 -12.63
CA TYR A 48 -8.42 18.03 -12.92
C TYR A 48 -7.17 17.40 -12.27
N LEU A 49 -7.32 16.82 -11.08
CA LEU A 49 -6.24 16.15 -10.35
C LEU A 49 -6.05 14.69 -10.79
N ASN A 50 -6.90 14.19 -11.69
CA ASN A 50 -6.86 12.83 -12.21
C ASN A 50 -6.26 12.78 -13.62
N ASN A 51 -4.92 12.74 -13.72
CA ASN A 51 -4.18 12.68 -14.99
C ASN A 51 -4.50 13.79 -16.03
N ALA A 52 -5.25 14.82 -15.65
CA ALA A 52 -5.60 15.96 -16.49
C ALA A 52 -4.81 17.24 -16.15
N MET A 53 -3.91 17.17 -15.17
CA MET A 53 -3.03 18.28 -14.85
C MET A 53 -2.06 18.51 -16.03
N PRO A 54 -1.96 19.74 -16.55
CA PRO A 54 -1.00 20.09 -17.58
C PRO A 54 0.44 19.67 -17.23
N PRO A 55 1.15 18.96 -18.12
CA PRO A 55 2.56 18.62 -17.91
C PRO A 55 3.47 19.86 -18.05
N THR A 56 2.98 20.90 -18.73
CA THR A 56 3.69 22.11 -19.09
C THR A 56 2.77 23.31 -18.92
N SER A 57 3.33 24.48 -18.63
CA SER A 57 2.58 25.73 -18.50
C SER A 57 2.27 26.37 -19.87
N ASP A 58 2.18 25.57 -20.93
CA ASP A 58 2.14 26.01 -22.34
C ASP A 58 0.75 26.46 -22.82
N GLY A 59 -0.17 26.72 -21.90
CA GLY A 59 -1.46 27.36 -22.18
C GLY A 59 -2.66 26.41 -22.14
N SER A 60 -2.48 25.15 -21.75
CA SER A 60 -3.62 24.37 -21.26
C SER A 60 -4.21 25.05 -20.00
N ALA A 61 -5.51 25.31 -20.05
CA ALA A 61 -6.14 26.21 -19.08
C ALA A 61 -6.16 25.59 -17.69
N PHE A 62 -5.32 26.13 -16.79
CA PHE A 62 -5.49 25.92 -15.36
C PHE A 62 -6.89 26.41 -14.96
N PRO A 63 -7.60 25.68 -14.08
CA PRO A 63 -8.89 26.11 -13.56
C PRO A 63 -8.75 27.52 -12.95
N PRO A 64 -9.61 28.48 -13.35
CA PRO A 64 -9.48 29.87 -12.93
C PRO A 64 -9.79 30.09 -11.45
N VAL A 65 -10.44 29.12 -10.80
CA VAL A 65 -10.83 29.16 -9.39
C VAL A 65 -10.45 27.86 -8.69
N LEU A 66 -10.09 27.96 -7.41
CA LEU A 66 -9.67 26.81 -6.61
C LEU A 66 -10.76 25.73 -6.51
N SER A 67 -12.03 26.12 -6.44
CA SER A 67 -13.15 25.18 -6.42
C SER A 67 -13.23 24.30 -7.68
N ALA A 68 -12.76 24.81 -8.83
CA ALA A 68 -12.78 24.08 -10.09
C ALA A 68 -11.63 23.05 -10.22
N THR A 69 -10.66 23.07 -9.30
CA THR A 69 -9.59 22.05 -9.27
C THR A 69 -10.07 20.70 -8.74
N GLY A 70 -11.17 20.66 -7.97
CA GLY A 70 -11.62 19.46 -7.27
C GLY A 70 -10.75 19.06 -6.06
N ALA A 71 -9.78 19.88 -5.65
CA ALA A 71 -8.94 19.62 -4.49
C ALA A 71 -9.70 19.71 -3.16
N PHE A 72 -10.72 20.56 -3.07
CA PHE A 72 -11.48 20.81 -1.86
C PHE A 72 -12.97 20.53 -2.09
N ARG A 73 -13.60 19.83 -1.14
CA ARG A 73 -15.06 19.73 -1.10
C ARG A 73 -15.70 21.00 -0.53
N ASP A 74 -14.97 21.71 0.31
CA ASP A 74 -15.34 23.03 0.82
C ASP A 74 -14.10 23.91 0.88
N VAL A 75 -14.07 24.94 0.03
CA VAL A 75 -12.95 25.88 -0.09
C VAL A 75 -12.89 26.85 1.09
N ARG A 76 -14.02 27.12 1.77
CA ARG A 76 -14.04 28.08 2.90
C ARG A 76 -13.40 27.49 4.14
N THR A 77 -13.59 26.20 4.35
CA THR A 77 -13.02 25.46 5.48
C THR A 77 -11.73 24.74 5.12
N LEU A 78 -11.26 24.86 3.87
CA LEU A 78 -10.12 24.12 3.32
C LEU A 78 -10.25 22.61 3.54
N THR A 79 -11.48 22.09 3.44
CA THR A 79 -11.74 20.67 3.61
C THR A 79 -11.41 19.90 2.33
N PRO A 80 -10.41 19.00 2.34
CA PRO A 80 -9.98 18.27 1.15
C PRO A 80 -11.09 17.37 0.58
N SER A 81 -10.98 17.08 -0.72
CA SER A 81 -11.81 16.07 -1.38
C SER A 81 -11.49 14.66 -0.85
N ASN A 82 -12.48 13.76 -0.83
CA ASN A 82 -12.34 12.42 -0.23
C ASN A 82 -11.31 11.52 -0.95
N GLY A 83 -11.03 11.78 -2.22
CA GLY A 83 -10.00 11.05 -2.98
C GLY A 83 -8.57 11.48 -2.67
N LEU A 84 -8.36 12.49 -1.81
CA LEU A 84 -7.03 12.96 -1.44
C LEU A 84 -6.50 12.23 -0.20
N ILE A 85 -5.31 11.64 -0.33
CA ILE A 85 -4.68 10.82 0.69
C ILE A 85 -3.78 11.72 1.57
N PRO A 86 -4.07 11.89 2.87
CA PRO A 86 -3.24 12.70 3.74
C PRO A 86 -1.91 12.00 4.02
N PHE A 87 -0.82 12.77 4.11
CA PHE A 87 0.46 12.23 4.55
C PHE A 87 1.25 13.23 5.41
N ALA A 88 2.03 12.69 6.34
CA ALA A 88 2.97 13.45 7.15
C ALA A 88 4.38 13.37 6.54
N LEU A 89 5.22 14.38 6.78
CA LEU A 89 6.64 14.32 6.45
C LEU A 89 7.43 13.79 7.65
N ASN A 90 8.41 12.94 7.37
CA ASN A 90 9.35 12.46 8.38
C ASN A 90 10.22 13.59 8.96
N SER A 91 10.61 14.55 8.12
CA SER A 91 11.29 15.77 8.53
C SER A 91 10.41 16.97 8.18
N PRO A 92 9.72 17.56 9.17
CA PRO A 92 8.84 18.69 8.92
C PRO A 92 9.63 19.88 8.36
N LEU A 93 9.15 20.42 7.25
CA LEU A 93 9.66 21.67 6.73
C LEU A 93 9.23 22.81 7.67
N TRP A 94 10.19 23.52 8.22
CA TRP A 94 10.00 24.66 9.11
C TRP A 94 9.95 25.93 8.27
N THR A 95 8.76 26.53 8.19
CA THR A 95 8.62 27.93 7.76
C THR A 95 7.86 28.67 8.85
N ASP A 96 8.38 29.84 9.24
CA ASP A 96 7.69 31.02 9.79
C ASP A 96 6.38 30.85 10.61
N GLY A 97 6.23 29.77 11.38
CA GLY A 97 5.03 29.48 12.16
C GLY A 97 3.83 29.00 11.33
N ALA A 98 4.01 28.71 10.03
CA ALA A 98 2.92 28.24 9.18
C ALA A 98 2.60 26.75 9.44
N ILE A 99 1.32 26.46 9.69
CA ILE A 99 0.80 25.09 9.72
C ILE A 99 0.61 24.63 8.28
N LYS A 100 1.17 23.47 7.94
CA LYS A 100 1.08 22.89 6.59
C LYS A 100 0.50 21.49 6.66
N SER A 101 -0.54 21.27 5.89
CA SER A 101 -1.11 19.94 5.67
C SER A 101 -0.80 19.48 4.26
N ARG A 102 -0.66 18.18 4.05
CA ARG A 102 -0.19 17.60 2.78
C ARG A 102 -1.07 16.45 2.36
N TRP A 103 -1.35 16.40 1.07
CA TRP A 103 -2.17 15.38 0.46
C TRP A 103 -1.56 14.91 -0.86
N MET A 104 -1.79 13.65 -1.18
CA MET A 104 -1.45 13.03 -2.43
C MET A 104 -2.73 12.71 -3.21
N ALA A 105 -2.74 13.05 -4.49
CA ALA A 105 -3.74 12.58 -5.44
C ALA A 105 -3.09 11.45 -6.25
N VAL A 106 -3.64 10.24 -6.13
CA VAL A 106 -3.21 9.10 -6.95
C VAL A 106 -4.25 8.96 -8.07
N PRO A 107 -3.85 9.00 -9.35
CA PRO A 107 -4.78 8.88 -10.46
C PRO A 107 -5.60 7.58 -10.44
N ASN A 108 -6.79 7.67 -11.04
CA ASN A 108 -7.75 6.60 -11.25
C ASN A 108 -8.13 6.57 -12.73
N ASP A 109 -7.66 5.55 -13.46
CA ASP A 109 -7.66 5.58 -14.93
C ASP A 109 -8.82 4.81 -15.57
N ARG A 110 -9.54 3.92 -14.86
CA ARG A 110 -10.65 3.12 -15.43
C ARG A 110 -11.66 2.63 -14.38
N PRO A 111 -12.98 2.67 -14.67
CA PRO A 111 -13.96 1.97 -13.85
C PRO A 111 -13.65 0.45 -13.79
N PRO A 112 -13.95 -0.22 -12.65
CA PRO A 112 -14.55 0.34 -11.44
C PRO A 112 -13.54 1.17 -10.62
N TYR A 113 -13.93 2.40 -10.27
CA TYR A 113 -13.13 3.33 -9.46
C TYR A 113 -13.21 3.00 -7.96
N ASP A 114 -12.90 1.76 -7.63
CA ASP A 114 -12.84 1.24 -6.27
C ASP A 114 -11.44 0.66 -6.01
N ALA A 115 -11.28 -0.04 -4.88
CA ALA A 115 -10.06 -0.80 -4.60
C ALA A 115 -9.63 -1.72 -5.76
N ALA A 116 -10.55 -2.08 -6.68
CA ALA A 116 -10.28 -2.98 -7.78
C ALA A 116 -9.37 -2.44 -8.89
N GLU A 117 -9.18 -1.12 -9.01
CA GLU A 117 -8.09 -0.60 -9.86
C GLU A 117 -6.70 -1.08 -9.39
N LEU A 118 -6.57 -1.44 -8.11
CA LEU A 118 -5.37 -2.10 -7.54
C LEU A 118 -5.55 -3.61 -7.32
N ARG A 119 -6.75 -4.18 -7.55
CA ARG A 119 -7.00 -5.62 -7.31
C ARG A 119 -6.46 -6.53 -8.40
N ASP A 120 -6.09 -6.00 -9.55
CA ASP A 120 -5.49 -6.77 -10.65
C ASP A 120 -4.08 -6.24 -10.98
N PRO A 121 -3.12 -6.32 -10.02
CA PRO A 121 -1.77 -5.83 -10.25
C PRO A 121 -0.92 -6.88 -10.97
N LEU A 122 -0.12 -6.46 -11.96
CA LEU A 122 0.93 -7.30 -12.53
C LEU A 122 2.25 -7.11 -11.76
N LEU A 123 2.79 -8.19 -11.20
CA LEU A 123 4.08 -8.19 -10.52
C LEU A 123 5.19 -8.76 -11.42
N GLU A 124 6.26 -7.99 -11.62
CA GLU A 124 7.46 -8.40 -12.34
C GLU A 124 8.71 -8.27 -11.45
N LEU A 125 9.52 -9.31 -11.42
CA LEU A 125 10.77 -9.37 -10.67
C LEU A 125 11.95 -9.32 -11.65
N PHE A 126 12.82 -8.32 -11.51
CA PHE A 126 14.00 -8.14 -12.36
C PHE A 126 15.31 -8.41 -11.60
N ASP A 127 16.36 -8.77 -12.33
CA ASP A 127 17.71 -8.90 -11.78
C ASP A 127 18.48 -7.56 -11.78
N GLY A 128 19.73 -7.57 -11.30
CA GLY A 128 20.56 -6.36 -11.25
C GLY A 128 20.99 -5.81 -12.62
N ASN A 129 20.82 -6.58 -13.70
CA ASN A 129 21.08 -6.18 -15.07
C ASN A 129 19.80 -5.71 -15.80
N GLY A 130 18.62 -5.86 -15.16
CA GLY A 130 17.32 -5.53 -15.73
C GLY A 130 16.63 -6.69 -16.45
N ASP A 131 17.13 -7.93 -16.32
CA ASP A 131 16.52 -9.11 -16.93
C ASP A 131 15.34 -9.63 -16.08
N LEU A 132 14.24 -10.05 -16.73
CA LEU A 132 13.04 -10.56 -16.05
C LEU A 132 13.29 -11.96 -15.45
N ILE A 133 13.19 -12.08 -14.12
CA ILE A 133 13.33 -13.33 -13.35
C ILE A 133 11.97 -14.04 -13.19
N ALA A 134 10.90 -13.29 -12.94
CA ALA A 134 9.57 -13.84 -12.71
C ALA A 134 8.48 -12.79 -12.99
N ARG A 135 7.30 -13.26 -13.39
CA ARG A 135 6.12 -12.45 -13.63
C ARG A 135 4.90 -13.18 -13.06
N ASN A 136 4.02 -12.48 -12.38
CA ASN A 136 2.75 -13.02 -11.91
C ASN A 136 1.64 -11.96 -11.92
N ASP A 137 0.46 -12.36 -12.36
CA ASP A 137 -0.77 -11.57 -12.41
C ASP A 137 -1.77 -12.12 -11.38
N ASN A 138 -2.09 -13.41 -11.48
CA ASN A 138 -2.96 -14.12 -10.54
C ASN A 138 -2.18 -15.18 -9.75
N TRP A 139 -2.11 -15.02 -8.42
CA TRP A 139 -1.26 -15.86 -7.55
C TRP A 139 -1.54 -17.37 -7.66
N LYS A 140 -2.76 -17.77 -8.02
CA LYS A 140 -3.15 -19.19 -8.16
C LYS A 140 -2.65 -19.87 -9.44
N GLU A 141 -2.20 -19.13 -10.44
CA GLU A 141 -1.88 -19.70 -11.76
C GLU A 141 -0.50 -20.38 -11.80
N ALA A 142 0.52 -19.78 -11.17
CA ALA A 142 1.90 -20.24 -11.32
C ALA A 142 2.48 -20.89 -10.05
N GLN A 143 2.39 -20.22 -8.90
CA GLN A 143 3.12 -20.59 -7.67
C GLN A 143 2.21 -20.95 -6.49
N ARG A 144 0.97 -21.35 -6.77
CA ARG A 144 -0.07 -21.60 -5.73
C ARG A 144 0.43 -22.42 -4.54
N ALA A 145 1.06 -23.57 -4.77
CA ALA A 145 1.51 -24.44 -3.67
C ALA A 145 2.64 -23.82 -2.82
N GLU A 146 3.54 -23.06 -3.44
CA GLU A 146 4.62 -22.35 -2.75
C GLU A 146 4.08 -21.18 -1.93
N ILE A 147 3.08 -20.47 -2.47
CA ILE A 147 2.41 -19.34 -1.83
C ILE A 147 1.53 -19.82 -0.67
N GLU A 148 0.75 -20.89 -0.84
CA GLU A 148 -0.03 -21.50 0.24
C GLU A 148 0.89 -21.99 1.38
N ALA A 149 2.08 -22.49 1.05
CA ALA A 149 3.08 -22.91 2.04
C ALA A 149 3.65 -21.74 2.88
N THR A 150 3.50 -20.49 2.45
CA THR A 150 3.90 -19.32 3.26
C THR A 150 2.97 -19.07 4.45
N THR A 151 1.80 -19.72 4.48
CA THR A 151 0.70 -19.48 5.45
C THR A 151 0.05 -18.09 5.39
N ILE A 152 0.44 -17.25 4.43
CA ILE A 152 -0.11 -15.90 4.19
C ILE A 152 -0.43 -15.69 2.70
N PRO A 153 -1.24 -16.55 2.06
CA PRO A 153 -1.62 -16.37 0.66
C PRO A 153 -2.50 -15.10 0.50
N PRO A 154 -2.43 -14.44 -0.66
CA PRO A 154 -3.36 -13.36 -0.98
C PRO A 154 -4.83 -13.79 -0.83
N PRO A 155 -5.70 -12.96 -0.25
CA PRO A 155 -7.10 -13.31 -0.02
C PRO A 155 -7.95 -13.31 -1.30
N GLN A 156 -7.57 -12.53 -2.32
CA GLN A 156 -8.26 -12.48 -3.61
C GLN A 156 -7.49 -13.22 -4.70
N ASP A 157 -8.22 -13.88 -5.60
CA ASP A 157 -7.61 -14.67 -6.69
C ASP A 157 -6.90 -13.82 -7.76
N LEU A 158 -7.31 -12.54 -7.89
CA LEU A 158 -6.75 -11.56 -8.83
C LEU A 158 -5.47 -10.88 -8.33
N GLU A 159 -5.05 -11.15 -7.09
CA GLU A 159 -3.82 -10.55 -6.56
C GLU A 159 -2.58 -11.27 -7.10
N ALA A 160 -1.51 -10.52 -7.41
CA ALA A 160 -0.21 -11.08 -7.76
C ALA A 160 0.65 -11.36 -6.53
N ALA A 161 1.36 -12.50 -6.55
CA ALA A 161 2.38 -12.83 -5.56
C ALA A 161 3.50 -13.67 -6.16
N ILE A 162 4.76 -13.39 -5.78
CA ILE A 162 5.93 -14.16 -6.22
C ILE A 162 6.71 -14.63 -4.99
N VAL A 163 6.95 -15.94 -4.89
CA VAL A 163 7.88 -16.51 -3.91
C VAL A 163 9.15 -16.89 -4.64
N ARG A 164 10.26 -16.21 -4.34
CA ARG A 164 11.54 -16.50 -4.99
C ARG A 164 12.71 -16.35 -4.02
N CYS A 165 13.53 -17.38 -3.93
CA CYS A 165 14.79 -17.32 -3.20
C CYS A 165 15.88 -16.73 -4.13
N LEU A 166 16.32 -15.51 -3.83
CA LEU A 166 17.34 -14.80 -4.60
C LEU A 166 18.73 -15.18 -4.11
N ARG A 167 19.57 -15.70 -5.00
CA ARG A 167 20.98 -15.96 -4.68
C ARG A 167 21.77 -14.67 -4.83
N ARG A 168 22.33 -14.17 -3.73
CA ARG A 168 23.35 -13.12 -3.79
C ARG A 168 24.59 -13.70 -4.47
N LEU A 169 24.92 -13.23 -5.67
CA LEU A 169 26.22 -13.50 -6.29
C LEU A 169 27.27 -12.68 -5.54
N LEU A 170 27.83 -13.24 -4.46
CA LEU A 170 29.10 -12.78 -3.92
C LEU A 170 30.18 -13.21 -4.91
N THR A 171 30.46 -12.40 -5.94
CA THR A 171 31.73 -12.53 -6.64
C THR A 171 32.82 -12.02 -5.69
N PRO A 172 33.79 -12.86 -5.28
CA PRO A 172 34.90 -12.37 -4.47
C PRO A 172 35.70 -11.38 -5.32
N ARG A 173 35.65 -10.09 -4.95
CA ARG A 173 36.63 -9.11 -5.40
C ARG A 173 37.81 -9.20 -4.44
N TRP A 174 38.90 -9.78 -4.93
CA TRP A 174 40.22 -9.60 -4.34
C TRP A 174 40.78 -8.26 -4.81
#